data_AF-A0A7X7T8K1-F1
#
_entry.id   AF-A0A7X7T8K1-F1
#
_cell.length_a   1.000
_cell.length_b   1.000
_cell.length_c   1.000
_cell.angle_alpha   90.00
_cell.angle_beta   90.00
_cell.angle_gamma   90.00
#
_symmetry.space_group_name_H-M   'P 1'
#
loop_
_entity.id
_entity.type
_entity.pdbx_description
1 polymer ?
#
loop_
_entity_poly.entity_id
_entity_poly.type
_entity_poly.pdbx_seq_one_letter_code
_entity_poly.pdbx_strand_id
1 'polypeptide(L)'
;AREGASFERFFVCPVCSPTRAEFLTGRYHPRGGVTGVTQGGERLNLGETTVADAFAAAGYATALFGKWHNGTQYPYHPLGRGFQEFYGFTSGHWGEYFDPMLEHNGKIVKGSGYLVDDLTDKTAAYIRKCVGDKRPFFAYLACNIPHSPMQVPDRFWSRFEGKELAMRGTIPEREDLDHTRAALAMCENLDWNVGRLLDTLRDLAIEKDTIVVYFCDNGPNGWRWNGNMKGIKGSTDEGGVRSPLLIRWKGTIPEGKTIPQIAGAIDLLPTLTELAGVPRIGDKELDGKSLKPLLLEVEPAWPKRMLFSFWNKRVSVRTQRYRMDDQGNLYDMTLDPEQKRDVAKQNAGTAAELNQHLQQWKQTLAAARPDDRPFPVGHPDFRYTQLPARDGIPHGHIVRSSIHPNCSFLTQWTSLDDFVSWEIEVLTTGEYQVEAFYTCPGKDVGSTVELSFNGQTLRGKITEANDPPLRGAQQDRVPRTESYVKDFRPLNLGRIRLDKGRGQLELRAIEIPGSQVMDLRLLNLTRV
;
A
#
# COMPACT_ATOMS: atom_id res chain seq x y z
N ALA A 1 2.53 -16.32 -16.89
CA ALA A 1 3.96 -16.56 -17.20
C ALA A 1 4.15 -17.18 -18.58
N ARG A 2 3.64 -18.39 -18.84
CA ARG A 2 3.83 -19.09 -20.12
C ARG A 2 3.26 -18.35 -21.34
N GLU A 3 2.16 -17.62 -21.17
CA GLU A 3 1.52 -16.88 -22.26
C GLU A 3 2.03 -15.42 -22.41
N GLY A 4 3.25 -15.14 -21.96
CA GLY A 4 3.82 -13.80 -22.04
C GLY A 4 5.30 -13.79 -21.66
N ALA A 5 5.76 -12.66 -21.12
CA ALA A 5 7.13 -12.47 -20.69
C ALA A 5 7.29 -12.54 -19.16
N SER A 6 8.43 -13.06 -18.71
CA SER A 6 8.89 -12.97 -17.32
C SER A 6 10.27 -12.32 -17.24
N PHE A 7 10.49 -11.49 -16.22
CA PHE A 7 11.81 -10.89 -15.97
C PHE A 7 12.54 -11.69 -14.91
N GLU A 8 13.79 -12.08 -15.20
CA GLU A 8 14.63 -12.75 -14.21
C GLU A 8 15.01 -11.80 -13.07
N ARG A 9 15.19 -10.51 -13.39
CA ARG A 9 15.74 -9.50 -12.48
C ARG A 9 14.90 -8.22 -12.49
N PHE A 10 13.75 -8.28 -11.84
CA PHE A 10 12.90 -7.12 -11.59
C PHE A 10 12.97 -6.68 -10.12
N PHE A 11 13.04 -5.37 -9.90
CA PHE A 11 13.29 -4.79 -8.58
C PHE A 11 12.21 -3.82 -8.13
N VAL A 12 11.88 -3.93 -6.86
CA VAL A 12 10.94 -3.10 -6.11
C VAL A 12 11.65 -2.51 -4.90
N CYS A 13 10.96 -1.70 -4.11
CA CYS A 13 11.52 -1.18 -2.87
C CYS A 13 11.47 -2.23 -1.74
N PRO A 14 12.24 -2.02 -0.66
CA PRO A 14 12.22 -2.91 0.52
C PRO A 14 10.88 -3.01 1.26
N VAL A 15 9.95 -2.07 1.02
CA VAL A 15 8.64 -1.99 1.67
C VAL A 15 7.58 -1.40 0.73
N CYS A 16 6.32 -1.49 1.15
CA CYS A 16 5.13 -1.29 0.34
C CYS A 16 4.88 0.12 -0.23
N SER A 17 4.73 1.16 0.60
CA SER A 17 4.37 2.52 0.11
C SER A 17 5.40 3.10 -0.88
N PRO A 18 6.73 2.94 -0.68
CA PRO A 18 7.74 3.19 -1.70
C PRO A 18 7.49 2.52 -3.05
N THR A 19 7.33 1.19 -3.11
CA THR A 19 7.15 0.49 -4.39
C THR A 19 5.91 0.97 -5.13
N ARG A 20 4.82 1.21 -4.39
CA ARG A 20 3.58 1.71 -4.96
C ARG A 20 3.78 3.10 -5.55
N ALA A 21 4.50 3.99 -4.86
CA ALA A 21 4.86 5.30 -5.39
C ALA A 21 5.72 5.21 -6.66
N GLU A 22 6.70 4.30 -6.69
CA GLU A 22 7.57 4.09 -7.85
C GLU A 22 6.80 3.57 -9.06
N PHE A 23 5.92 2.58 -8.86
CA PHE A 23 5.01 2.11 -9.91
C PHE A 23 4.10 3.22 -10.41
N LEU A 24 3.47 3.96 -9.49
CA LEU A 24 2.51 4.98 -9.83
C LEU A 24 3.12 6.14 -10.59
N THR A 25 4.40 6.47 -10.39
CA THR A 25 5.00 7.71 -10.92
C THR A 25 6.15 7.49 -11.90
N GLY A 26 6.73 6.30 -11.95
CA GLY A 26 7.94 6.04 -12.72
C GLY A 26 9.20 6.75 -12.18
N ARG A 27 9.17 7.19 -10.93
CA ARG A 27 10.24 7.94 -10.26
C ARG A 27 10.60 7.30 -8.93
N TYR A 28 11.84 7.43 -8.50
CA TYR A 28 12.27 6.93 -7.20
C TYR A 28 11.46 7.57 -6.07
N HIS A 29 10.97 6.75 -5.15
CA HIS A 29 10.03 7.18 -4.10
C HIS A 29 10.49 8.38 -3.24
N PRO A 30 11.80 8.60 -2.95
CA PRO A 30 12.22 9.75 -2.17
C PRO A 30 12.00 11.08 -2.92
N ARG A 31 12.05 11.09 -4.26
CA ARG A 31 11.75 12.29 -5.07
C ARG A 31 10.27 12.66 -4.95
N GLY A 32 9.40 11.66 -4.81
CA GLY A 32 7.97 11.81 -4.60
C GLY A 32 7.55 12.08 -3.15
N GLY A 33 8.48 12.26 -2.21
CA GLY A 33 8.19 12.57 -0.81
C GLY A 33 7.71 11.40 0.05
N VAL A 34 7.74 10.17 -0.48
CA VAL A 34 7.37 8.98 0.28
C VAL A 34 8.58 8.51 1.08
N THR A 35 8.53 8.68 2.40
CA THR A 35 9.65 8.45 3.33
C THR A 35 9.32 7.41 4.40
N GLY A 36 8.04 7.04 4.55
CA GLY A 36 7.55 6.11 5.56
C GLY A 36 6.34 5.31 5.07
N VAL A 37 5.74 4.56 6.00
CA VAL A 37 4.61 3.63 5.75
C VAL A 37 3.38 3.94 6.61
N THR A 38 3.39 5.03 7.37
CA THR A 38 2.31 5.46 8.26
C THR A 38 2.58 6.89 8.73
N GLN A 39 1.61 7.50 9.43
CA GLN A 39 1.76 8.81 10.09
C GLN A 39 2.09 9.94 9.10
N GLY A 40 1.62 9.82 7.86
CA GLY A 40 1.83 10.81 6.80
C GLY A 40 3.08 10.57 5.96
N GLY A 41 4.03 9.75 6.41
CA GLY A 41 5.26 9.45 5.65
C GLY A 41 5.02 8.65 4.37
N GLU A 42 3.86 8.02 4.23
CA GLU A 42 3.44 7.31 3.02
C GLU A 42 2.89 8.22 1.92
N ARG A 43 2.61 9.50 2.22
CA ARG A 43 1.93 10.42 1.30
C ARG A 43 2.80 10.78 0.10
N LEU A 44 2.28 10.46 -1.08
CA LEU A 44 2.88 10.85 -2.34
C LEU A 44 2.65 12.34 -2.61
N ASN A 45 3.72 13.11 -2.89
CA ASN A 45 3.65 14.53 -3.22
C ASN A 45 2.60 14.82 -4.31
N LEU A 46 1.82 15.89 -4.11
CA LEU A 46 0.72 16.26 -5.01
C LEU A 46 1.18 16.73 -6.38
N GLY A 47 2.40 17.24 -6.50
CA GLY A 47 3.00 17.58 -7.79
C GLY A 47 3.53 16.37 -8.56
N GLU A 48 3.38 15.14 -8.09
CA GLU A 48 3.67 13.93 -8.88
C GLU A 48 2.42 13.50 -9.64
N THR A 49 2.60 13.20 -10.93
CA THR A 49 1.55 12.70 -11.79
C THR A 49 1.61 11.19 -11.88
N THR A 50 0.46 10.52 -11.76
CA THR A 50 0.42 9.07 -11.72
C THR A 50 0.13 8.45 -13.09
N VAL A 51 0.39 7.14 -13.21
CA VAL A 51 -0.05 6.33 -14.36
C VAL A 51 -1.58 6.40 -14.52
N ALA A 52 -2.34 6.41 -13.42
CA ALA A 52 -3.79 6.52 -13.49
C ALA A 52 -4.23 7.89 -14.04
N ASP A 53 -3.54 8.97 -13.67
CA ASP A 53 -3.81 10.30 -14.23
C ASP A 53 -3.61 10.29 -15.76
N ALA A 54 -2.54 9.63 -16.26
CA ALA A 54 -2.25 9.56 -17.70
C ALA A 54 -3.32 8.78 -18.46
N PHE A 55 -3.72 7.63 -17.93
CA PHE A 55 -4.77 6.82 -18.54
C PHE A 55 -6.14 7.51 -18.49
N ALA A 56 -6.48 8.15 -17.37
CA ALA A 56 -7.70 8.94 -17.25
C ALA A 56 -7.76 10.08 -18.27
N ALA A 57 -6.65 10.83 -18.43
CA ALA A 57 -6.55 11.91 -19.42
C ALA A 57 -6.68 11.41 -20.87
N ALA A 58 -6.28 10.16 -21.15
CA ALA A 58 -6.47 9.51 -22.45
C ALA A 58 -7.85 8.87 -22.63
N GLY A 59 -8.79 9.06 -21.70
CA GLY A 59 -10.18 8.59 -21.82
C GLY A 59 -10.45 7.20 -21.22
N TYR A 60 -9.45 6.55 -20.62
CA TYR A 60 -9.64 5.26 -19.96
C TYR A 60 -10.50 5.41 -18.71
N ALA A 61 -11.27 4.35 -18.42
CA ALA A 61 -11.91 4.15 -17.13
C ALA A 61 -10.86 3.64 -16.13
N THR A 62 -10.58 4.40 -15.08
CA THR A 62 -9.51 4.09 -14.12
C THR A 62 -10.09 3.63 -12.78
N ALA A 63 -9.64 2.48 -12.28
CA ALA A 63 -10.10 1.93 -11.01
C ALA A 63 -8.97 1.34 -10.16
N LEU A 64 -9.10 1.49 -8.84
CA LEU A 64 -8.27 0.80 -7.87
C LEU A 64 -9.13 -0.10 -6.98
N PHE A 65 -8.72 -1.36 -6.83
CA PHE A 65 -9.34 -2.33 -5.93
C PHE A 65 -8.32 -2.80 -4.90
N GLY A 66 -8.57 -2.55 -3.62
CA GLY A 66 -7.74 -3.02 -2.52
C GLY A 66 -6.87 -1.94 -1.88
N LYS A 67 -5.60 -2.26 -1.67
CA LYS A 67 -4.67 -1.45 -0.86
C LYS A 67 -4.11 -0.27 -1.67
N TRP A 68 -4.34 0.95 -1.19
CA TRP A 68 -3.72 2.15 -1.76
C TRP A 68 -2.34 2.45 -1.18
N HIS A 69 -2.29 2.86 0.10
CA HIS A 69 -1.06 3.11 0.87
C HIS A 69 -0.15 4.25 0.35
N ASN A 70 -0.71 5.28 -0.29
CA ASN A 70 0.01 6.50 -0.66
C ASN A 70 -0.69 7.81 -0.21
N GLY A 71 -1.51 7.70 0.85
CA GLY A 71 -2.18 8.81 1.54
C GLY A 71 -3.71 8.65 1.59
N THR A 72 -4.32 9.10 2.69
CA THR A 72 -5.73 8.81 3.00
C THR A 72 -6.68 9.90 2.54
N GLN A 73 -6.36 11.15 2.87
CA GLN A 73 -7.25 12.29 2.65
C GLN A 73 -7.07 12.84 1.24
N TYR A 74 -8.15 13.30 0.61
CA TYR A 74 -8.07 13.97 -0.69
C TYR A 74 -7.23 15.26 -0.57
N PRO A 75 -6.31 15.57 -1.50
CA PRO A 75 -6.09 14.93 -2.81
C PRO A 75 -5.07 13.77 -2.83
N TYR A 76 -4.61 13.26 -1.68
CA TYR A 76 -3.74 12.08 -1.63
C TYR A 76 -4.50 10.74 -1.80
N HIS A 77 -5.80 10.74 -1.54
CA HIS A 77 -6.73 9.62 -1.77
C HIS A 77 -6.70 9.15 -3.24
N PRO A 78 -6.95 7.86 -3.58
CA PRO A 78 -6.92 7.36 -4.96
C PRO A 78 -7.73 8.22 -5.95
N LEU A 79 -8.91 8.68 -5.53
CA LEU A 79 -9.77 9.51 -6.35
C LEU A 79 -9.21 10.91 -6.68
N GLY A 80 -8.22 11.38 -5.92
CA GLY A 80 -7.48 12.60 -6.24
C GLY A 80 -6.22 12.35 -7.08
N ARG A 81 -5.92 11.08 -7.38
CA ARG A 81 -4.67 10.60 -8.02
C ARG A 81 -4.98 9.76 -9.25
N GLY A 82 -5.94 10.24 -10.05
CA GLY A 82 -6.23 9.71 -11.38
C GLY A 82 -7.19 8.53 -11.43
N PHE A 83 -7.54 7.90 -10.30
CA PHE A 83 -8.56 6.86 -10.26
C PHE A 83 -9.97 7.47 -10.22
N GLN A 84 -10.89 6.91 -11.00
CA GLN A 84 -12.30 7.34 -11.05
C GLN A 84 -13.20 6.44 -10.19
N GLU A 85 -12.72 5.23 -9.87
CA GLU A 85 -13.37 4.25 -9.02
C GLU A 85 -12.37 3.74 -7.97
N PHE A 86 -12.80 3.62 -6.73
CA PHE A 86 -12.00 3.05 -5.66
C PHE A 86 -12.86 2.25 -4.70
N TYR A 87 -12.47 0.98 -4.52
CA TYR A 87 -13.03 0.09 -3.51
C TYR A 87 -11.91 -0.61 -2.75
N GLY A 88 -11.75 -0.32 -1.46
CA GLY A 88 -10.66 -0.90 -0.68
C GLY A 88 -10.33 -0.12 0.58
N PHE A 89 -9.03 0.09 0.83
CA PHE A 89 -8.55 0.81 2.00
C PHE A 89 -7.20 1.51 1.75
N THR A 90 -6.97 2.59 2.48
CA THR A 90 -5.77 3.46 2.32
C THR A 90 -4.61 3.13 3.26
N SER A 91 -4.85 2.26 4.25
CA SER A 91 -3.87 1.83 5.25
C SER A 91 -2.73 0.97 4.67
N GLY A 92 -1.60 0.93 5.37
CA GLY A 92 -0.50 0.02 5.05
C GLY A 92 -0.76 -1.45 5.40
N HIS A 93 -1.71 -1.69 6.29
CA HIS A 93 -2.10 -2.99 6.81
C HIS A 93 -3.58 -2.96 7.19
N TRP A 94 -4.23 -4.12 7.14
CA TRP A 94 -5.63 -4.29 7.52
C TRP A 94 -5.77 -5.45 8.51
N GLY A 95 -6.47 -5.22 9.61
CA GLY A 95 -6.51 -6.13 10.76
C GLY A 95 -7.61 -7.21 10.68
N GLU A 96 -8.36 -7.30 9.61
CA GLU A 96 -9.38 -8.34 9.42
C GLU A 96 -9.58 -8.56 7.93
N TYR A 97 -9.57 -9.80 7.47
CA TYR A 97 -9.75 -10.15 6.06
C TYR A 97 -11.13 -10.75 5.77
N PHE A 98 -11.97 -10.96 6.78
CA PHE A 98 -13.34 -11.46 6.62
C PHE A 98 -14.38 -10.39 6.95
N ASP A 99 -15.20 -10.02 5.97
CA ASP A 99 -16.15 -8.91 6.04
C ASP A 99 -15.57 -7.59 6.59
N PRO A 100 -14.39 -7.14 6.09
CA PRO A 100 -13.70 -5.98 6.65
C PRO A 100 -14.49 -4.69 6.49
N MET A 101 -14.29 -3.73 7.38
CA MET A 101 -14.58 -2.33 7.06
C MET A 101 -13.72 -1.91 5.85
N LEU A 102 -14.29 -1.24 4.87
CA LEU A 102 -13.63 -0.75 3.65
C LEU A 102 -14.20 0.62 3.29
N GLU A 103 -13.77 1.19 2.17
CA GLU A 103 -14.44 2.31 1.54
C GLU A 103 -14.76 2.04 0.08
N HIS A 104 -15.84 2.68 -0.39
CA HIS A 104 -16.24 2.73 -1.78
C HIS A 104 -16.44 4.21 -2.14
N ASN A 105 -15.53 4.77 -2.94
CA ASN A 105 -15.52 6.17 -3.33
C ASN A 105 -15.64 7.16 -2.15
N GLY A 106 -14.91 6.88 -1.07
CA GLY A 106 -14.87 7.68 0.17
C GLY A 106 -15.94 7.35 1.20
N LYS A 107 -17.01 6.63 0.82
CA LYS A 107 -18.02 6.16 1.75
C LYS A 107 -17.55 4.89 2.44
N ILE A 108 -17.57 4.87 3.77
CA ILE A 108 -17.26 3.66 4.55
C ILE A 108 -18.34 2.60 4.30
N VAL A 109 -17.90 1.39 3.98
CA VAL A 109 -18.75 0.22 3.69
C VAL A 109 -18.19 -1.01 4.40
N LYS A 110 -18.97 -2.10 4.39
CA LYS A 110 -18.51 -3.42 4.85
C LYS A 110 -18.25 -4.30 3.62
N GLY A 111 -17.07 -4.90 3.55
CA GLY A 111 -16.70 -5.92 2.58
C GLY A 111 -17.51 -7.20 2.79
N SER A 112 -17.45 -8.09 1.80
CA SER A 112 -18.25 -9.32 1.77
C SER A 112 -17.37 -10.55 1.66
N GLY A 113 -17.34 -11.38 2.70
CA GLY A 113 -16.54 -12.59 2.75
C GLY A 113 -15.04 -12.29 2.83
N TYR A 114 -14.22 -13.12 2.17
CA TYR A 114 -12.77 -12.97 2.19
C TYR A 114 -12.33 -11.82 1.28
N LEU A 115 -11.55 -10.89 1.82
CA LEU A 115 -11.17 -9.63 1.19
C LEU A 115 -10.65 -9.80 -0.23
N VAL A 116 -9.75 -10.74 -0.48
CA VAL A 116 -9.14 -10.92 -1.82
C VAL A 116 -10.16 -11.45 -2.83
N ASP A 117 -11.08 -12.30 -2.38
CA ASP A 117 -12.16 -12.81 -3.23
C ASP A 117 -13.11 -11.66 -3.62
N ASP A 118 -13.51 -10.83 -2.65
CA ASP A 118 -14.37 -9.66 -2.85
C ASP A 118 -13.73 -8.61 -3.79
N LEU A 119 -12.47 -8.25 -3.55
CA LEU A 119 -11.73 -7.33 -4.43
C LEU A 119 -11.65 -7.84 -5.87
N THR A 120 -11.46 -9.15 -6.04
CA THR A 120 -11.42 -9.81 -7.35
C THR A 120 -12.79 -9.72 -8.03
N ASP A 121 -13.87 -9.97 -7.29
CA ASP A 121 -15.24 -9.85 -7.81
C ASP A 121 -15.59 -8.42 -8.22
N LYS A 122 -15.21 -7.41 -7.42
CA LYS A 122 -15.40 -5.99 -7.79
C LYS A 122 -14.59 -5.61 -9.03
N THR A 123 -13.36 -6.11 -9.14
CA THR A 123 -12.51 -5.87 -10.31
C THR A 123 -13.13 -6.48 -11.57
N ALA A 124 -13.56 -7.74 -11.51
CA ALA A 124 -14.21 -8.42 -12.62
C ALA A 124 -15.51 -7.70 -13.05
N ALA A 125 -16.34 -7.29 -12.09
CA ALA A 125 -17.56 -6.55 -12.37
C ALA A 125 -17.27 -5.19 -13.05
N TYR A 126 -16.23 -4.48 -12.61
CA TYR A 126 -15.82 -3.22 -13.23
C TYR A 126 -15.32 -3.40 -14.67
N ILE A 127 -14.52 -4.43 -14.92
CA ILE A 127 -14.06 -4.77 -16.29
C ILE A 127 -15.26 -5.09 -17.18
N ARG A 128 -16.20 -5.92 -16.72
CA ARG A 128 -17.44 -6.25 -17.47
C ARG A 128 -18.24 -4.99 -17.82
N LYS A 129 -18.37 -4.06 -16.87
CA LYS A 129 -19.02 -2.77 -17.10
C LYS A 129 -18.30 -1.96 -18.18
N CYS A 130 -16.97 -1.80 -18.08
CA CYS A 130 -16.19 -1.05 -19.06
C CYS A 130 -16.32 -1.62 -20.47
N VAL A 131 -16.29 -2.95 -20.61
CA VAL A 131 -16.50 -3.64 -21.89
C VAL A 131 -17.91 -3.39 -22.43
N GLY A 132 -18.94 -3.47 -21.58
CA GLY A 132 -20.32 -3.16 -21.96
C GLY A 132 -20.49 -1.72 -22.44
N ASP A 133 -19.81 -0.78 -21.79
CA ASP A 133 -19.77 0.64 -22.12
C ASP A 133 -18.84 0.97 -23.31
N LYS A 134 -18.15 -0.05 -23.87
CA LYS A 134 -17.13 0.09 -24.93
C LYS A 134 -16.03 1.10 -24.58
N ARG A 135 -15.66 1.17 -23.30
CA ARG A 135 -14.64 2.08 -22.78
C ARG A 135 -13.40 1.28 -22.36
N PRO A 136 -12.19 1.66 -22.81
CA PRO A 136 -10.98 0.97 -22.36
C PRO A 136 -10.75 1.24 -20.87
N PHE A 137 -10.06 0.33 -20.18
CA PHE A 137 -9.90 0.40 -18.73
C PHE A 137 -8.44 0.29 -18.29
N PHE A 138 -8.13 0.93 -17.16
CA PHE A 138 -6.94 0.71 -16.36
C PHE A 138 -7.40 0.30 -14.96
N ALA A 139 -7.31 -1.01 -14.66
CA ALA A 139 -7.75 -1.57 -13.39
C ALA A 139 -6.53 -2.04 -12.58
N TYR A 140 -6.35 -1.44 -11.40
CA TYR A 140 -5.28 -1.80 -10.47
C TYR A 140 -5.84 -2.61 -9.29
N LEU A 141 -5.71 -3.94 -9.37
CA LEU A 141 -6.01 -4.84 -8.24
C LEU A 141 -4.78 -4.97 -7.34
N ALA A 142 -4.84 -4.30 -6.19
CA ALA A 142 -3.78 -4.22 -5.21
C ALA A 142 -4.10 -5.09 -3.98
N CYS A 143 -3.94 -6.42 -4.12
CA CYS A 143 -4.15 -7.36 -3.02
C CYS A 143 -3.21 -7.06 -1.85
N ASN A 144 -3.68 -7.34 -0.63
CA ASN A 144 -2.91 -7.18 0.60
C ASN A 144 -2.15 -8.45 1.01
N ILE A 145 -2.56 -9.62 0.52
CA ILE A 145 -1.93 -10.90 0.89
C ILE A 145 -0.63 -11.14 0.09
N PRO A 146 0.36 -11.87 0.64
CA PRO A 146 0.36 -12.59 1.92
C PRO A 146 0.91 -11.76 3.09
N HIS A 147 0.53 -10.49 3.20
CA HIS A 147 0.78 -9.70 4.41
C HIS A 147 -0.05 -10.25 5.58
N SER A 148 0.50 -10.15 6.79
CA SER A 148 -0.20 -10.44 8.05
C SER A 148 -1.40 -9.49 8.27
N PRO A 149 -2.42 -9.88 9.06
CA PRO A 149 -2.52 -11.12 9.83
C PRO A 149 -2.63 -12.36 8.95
N MET A 150 -2.28 -13.52 9.50
CA MET A 150 -2.26 -14.78 8.74
C MET A 150 -3.66 -15.41 8.64
N GLN A 151 -4.59 -14.71 8.00
CA GLN A 151 -5.98 -15.12 7.81
C GLN A 151 -6.26 -15.60 6.38
N VAL A 152 -6.75 -16.82 6.21
CA VAL A 152 -7.07 -17.43 4.90
C VAL A 152 -8.23 -18.41 5.04
N PRO A 153 -9.14 -18.57 4.06
CA PRO A 153 -10.26 -19.52 4.15
C PRO A 153 -9.82 -20.97 4.36
N ASP A 154 -10.63 -21.76 5.08
CA ASP A 154 -10.32 -23.17 5.43
C ASP A 154 -10.02 -24.04 4.20
N ARG A 155 -10.73 -23.81 3.09
CA ARG A 155 -10.53 -24.55 1.82
C ARG A 155 -9.10 -24.45 1.28
N PHE A 156 -8.37 -23.39 1.63
CA PHE A 156 -6.96 -23.27 1.28
C PHE A 156 -6.07 -23.73 2.44
N TRP A 157 -6.40 -23.35 3.68
CA TRP A 157 -5.61 -23.71 4.87
C TRP A 157 -5.43 -25.23 5.02
N SER A 158 -6.49 -26.02 4.82
CA SER A 158 -6.48 -27.48 5.00
C SER A 158 -5.45 -28.22 4.15
N ARG A 159 -4.98 -27.61 3.05
CA ARG A 159 -3.94 -28.17 2.17
C ARG A 159 -2.53 -27.89 2.64
N PHE A 160 -2.35 -26.98 3.60
CA PHE A 160 -1.05 -26.51 4.10
C PHE A 160 -0.87 -26.73 5.60
N GLU A 161 -1.94 -26.89 6.36
CA GLU A 161 -1.89 -27.26 7.78
C GLU A 161 -1.07 -28.54 7.96
N GLY A 162 -0.06 -28.49 8.84
CA GLY A 162 0.84 -29.62 9.09
C GLY A 162 1.71 -30.04 7.91
N LYS A 163 1.63 -29.38 6.75
CA LYS A 163 2.38 -29.76 5.55
C LYS A 163 3.88 -29.61 5.78
N GLU A 164 4.65 -30.61 5.38
CA GLU A 164 6.10 -30.50 5.37
C GLU A 164 6.56 -29.52 4.29
N LEU A 165 7.43 -28.58 4.68
CA LEU A 165 7.94 -27.56 3.79
C LEU A 165 9.28 -28.01 3.18
N ALA A 166 9.27 -28.33 1.89
CA ALA A 166 10.47 -28.72 1.16
C ALA A 166 11.47 -27.57 0.97
N MET A 167 10.97 -26.34 0.90
CA MET A 167 11.78 -25.13 0.75
C MET A 167 11.72 -24.32 2.05
N ARG A 168 12.89 -24.06 2.63
CA ARG A 168 13.05 -23.40 3.94
C ARG A 168 13.65 -22.01 3.78
N GLY A 169 13.43 -21.14 4.75
CA GLY A 169 14.05 -19.81 4.80
C GLY A 169 15.58 -19.88 4.77
N THR A 170 16.23 -18.78 4.35
CA THR A 170 17.70 -18.66 4.34
C THR A 170 18.34 -18.79 5.71
N ILE A 171 17.58 -18.52 6.77
CA ILE A 171 17.96 -18.76 8.16
C ILE A 171 16.85 -19.63 8.79
N PRO A 172 16.90 -20.96 8.61
CA PRO A 172 15.83 -21.88 9.01
C PRO A 172 15.44 -21.78 10.48
N GLU A 173 16.38 -21.40 11.35
CA GLU A 173 16.18 -21.26 12.80
C GLU A 173 15.29 -20.05 13.15
N ARG A 174 15.11 -19.11 12.22
CA ARG A 174 14.25 -17.93 12.36
C ARG A 174 12.92 -18.07 11.62
N GLU A 175 12.72 -19.18 10.92
CA GLU A 175 11.50 -19.44 10.17
C GLU A 175 10.40 -19.94 11.09
N ASP A 176 9.29 -19.20 11.13
CA ASP A 176 8.03 -19.71 11.66
C ASP A 176 7.34 -20.54 10.57
N LEU A 177 7.25 -21.85 10.83
CA LEU A 177 6.71 -22.82 9.87
C LEU A 177 5.21 -22.62 9.63
N ASP A 178 4.43 -22.33 10.66
CA ASP A 178 2.98 -22.16 10.52
C ASP A 178 2.66 -20.82 9.85
N HIS A 179 3.43 -19.78 10.16
CA HIS A 179 3.35 -18.52 9.43
C HIS A 179 3.67 -18.74 7.95
N THR A 180 4.66 -19.58 7.64
CA THR A 180 5.03 -19.91 6.26
C THR A 180 3.94 -20.73 5.56
N ARG A 181 3.37 -21.75 6.23
CA ARG A 181 2.21 -22.51 5.71
C ARG A 181 1.02 -21.61 5.42
N ALA A 182 0.72 -20.67 6.32
CA ALA A 182 -0.40 -19.75 6.16
C ALA A 182 -0.16 -18.78 4.99
N ALA A 183 1.05 -18.26 4.86
CA ALA A 183 1.44 -17.44 3.72
C ALA A 183 1.34 -18.20 2.38
N LEU A 184 1.71 -19.49 2.34
CA LEU A 184 1.55 -20.32 1.14
C LEU A 184 0.07 -20.59 0.81
N ALA A 185 -0.76 -20.83 1.82
CA ALA A 185 -2.21 -20.97 1.63
C ALA A 185 -2.84 -19.67 1.09
N MET A 186 -2.37 -18.50 1.53
CA MET A 186 -2.76 -17.22 0.93
C MET A 186 -2.31 -17.11 -0.52
N CYS A 187 -1.08 -17.51 -0.85
CA CYS A 187 -0.61 -17.50 -2.23
C CYS A 187 -1.46 -18.41 -3.13
N GLU A 188 -1.93 -19.56 -2.62
CA GLU A 188 -2.87 -20.43 -3.35
C GLU A 188 -4.21 -19.72 -3.63
N ASN A 189 -4.75 -18.99 -2.64
CA ASN A 189 -5.94 -18.16 -2.86
C ASN A 189 -5.69 -17.04 -3.88
N LEU A 190 -4.53 -16.39 -3.81
CA LEU A 190 -4.16 -15.33 -4.75
C LEU A 190 -4.09 -15.87 -6.18
N ASP A 191 -3.43 -17.01 -6.38
CA ASP A 191 -3.33 -17.69 -7.68
C ASP A 191 -4.72 -18.05 -8.23
N TRP A 192 -5.59 -18.61 -7.38
CA TRP A 192 -6.98 -18.90 -7.74
C TRP A 192 -7.74 -17.64 -8.21
N ASN A 193 -7.57 -16.51 -7.51
CA ASN A 193 -8.19 -15.24 -7.88
C ASN A 193 -7.61 -14.60 -9.16
N VAL A 194 -6.30 -14.74 -9.39
CA VAL A 194 -5.70 -14.37 -10.67
C VAL A 194 -6.31 -15.19 -11.80
N GLY A 195 -6.50 -16.50 -11.59
CA GLY A 195 -7.22 -17.38 -12.53
C GLY A 195 -8.61 -16.86 -12.88
N ARG A 196 -9.43 -16.50 -11.87
CA ARG A 196 -10.77 -15.94 -12.08
C ARG A 196 -10.79 -14.66 -12.92
N LEU A 197 -9.79 -13.79 -12.76
CA LEU A 197 -9.67 -12.60 -13.59
C LEU A 197 -9.27 -12.93 -15.02
N LEU A 198 -8.31 -13.83 -15.22
CA LEU A 198 -7.94 -14.28 -16.57
C LEU A 198 -9.13 -14.95 -17.28
N ASP A 199 -9.92 -15.74 -16.56
CA ASP A 199 -11.18 -16.32 -17.04
C ASP A 199 -12.17 -15.23 -17.45
N THR A 200 -12.31 -14.18 -16.63
CA THR A 200 -13.16 -13.04 -16.98
C THR A 200 -12.71 -12.37 -18.29
N LEU A 201 -11.41 -12.15 -18.51
CA LEU A 201 -10.90 -11.59 -19.77
C LEU A 201 -11.18 -12.50 -20.96
N ARG A 202 -11.10 -13.81 -20.76
CA ARG A 202 -11.38 -14.85 -21.77
C ARG A 202 -12.85 -14.89 -22.14
N ASP A 203 -13.74 -14.91 -21.15
CA ASP A 203 -15.19 -14.93 -21.33
C ASP A 203 -15.70 -13.68 -22.05
N LEU A 204 -15.04 -12.54 -21.82
CA LEU A 204 -15.31 -11.28 -22.49
C LEU A 204 -14.64 -11.17 -23.88
N ALA A 205 -13.83 -12.16 -24.27
CA ALA A 205 -13.07 -12.19 -25.52
C ALA A 205 -12.12 -11.00 -25.73
N ILE A 206 -11.59 -10.41 -24.66
CA ILE A 206 -10.70 -9.23 -24.70
C ILE A 206 -9.22 -9.54 -24.35
N GLU A 207 -8.84 -10.81 -24.21
CA GLU A 207 -7.46 -11.19 -23.82
C GLU A 207 -6.38 -10.65 -24.76
N LYS A 208 -6.68 -10.53 -26.06
CA LYS A 208 -5.76 -9.99 -27.06
C LYS A 208 -5.66 -8.46 -27.02
N ASP A 209 -6.64 -7.82 -26.38
CA ASP A 209 -6.74 -6.36 -26.23
C ASP A 209 -6.51 -5.93 -24.76
N THR A 210 -5.87 -6.79 -23.96
CA THR A 210 -5.59 -6.51 -22.55
C THR A 210 -4.14 -6.84 -22.21
N ILE A 211 -3.44 -5.87 -21.63
CA ILE A 211 -2.13 -6.06 -21.01
C ILE A 211 -2.35 -6.43 -19.54
N VAL A 212 -1.86 -7.59 -19.10
CA VAL A 212 -1.90 -8.03 -17.70
C VAL A 212 -0.49 -7.98 -17.14
N VAL A 213 -0.32 -7.25 -16.03
CA VAL A 213 0.95 -7.14 -15.30
C VAL A 213 0.77 -7.71 -13.89
N TYR A 214 1.71 -8.55 -13.46
CA TYR A 214 1.75 -9.11 -12.12
C TYR A 214 3.13 -8.92 -11.51
N PHE A 215 3.19 -8.36 -10.29
CA PHE A 215 4.41 -8.26 -9.48
C PHE A 215 4.08 -8.12 -7.98
N CYS A 216 5.06 -8.39 -7.12
CA CYS A 216 4.95 -8.20 -5.66
C CYS A 216 5.55 -6.86 -5.22
N ASP A 217 5.03 -6.25 -4.15
CA ASP A 217 5.49 -4.92 -3.72
C ASP A 217 6.80 -4.90 -2.93
N ASN A 218 7.23 -6.01 -2.33
CA ASN A 218 8.51 -6.17 -1.64
C ASN A 218 8.82 -7.65 -1.39
N GLY A 219 10.00 -7.95 -0.84
CA GLY A 219 10.35 -9.26 -0.29
C GLY A 219 9.39 -9.76 0.81
N PRO A 220 9.56 -11.00 1.29
CA PRO A 220 8.62 -11.62 2.21
C PRO A 220 8.61 -10.97 3.60
N ASN A 221 7.43 -10.94 4.22
CA ASN A 221 7.31 -10.75 5.66
C ASN A 221 7.62 -12.09 6.37
N GLY A 222 8.64 -12.13 7.21
CA GLY A 222 9.14 -13.36 7.88
C GLY A 222 10.23 -14.11 7.10
N TRP A 223 10.95 -14.98 7.80
CA TRP A 223 12.08 -15.78 7.27
C TRP A 223 11.62 -17.04 6.54
N ARG A 224 10.89 -16.86 5.43
CA ARG A 224 10.46 -17.95 4.55
C ARG A 224 11.33 -18.02 3.30
N TRP A 225 11.25 -19.14 2.57
CA TRP A 225 12.02 -19.31 1.33
C TRP A 225 11.75 -18.18 0.33
N ASN A 226 12.82 -17.59 -0.17
CA ASN A 226 12.81 -16.48 -1.12
C ASN A 226 13.84 -16.72 -2.25
N GLY A 227 14.09 -17.97 -2.64
CA GLY A 227 15.15 -18.30 -3.61
C GLY A 227 16.56 -18.19 -3.05
N ASN A 228 16.73 -18.45 -1.74
CA ASN A 228 17.99 -18.36 -1.00
C ASN A 228 18.63 -16.96 -0.98
N MET A 229 17.87 -15.92 -1.29
CA MET A 229 18.38 -14.56 -1.42
C MET A 229 18.61 -13.92 -0.04
N LYS A 230 19.72 -13.19 0.12
CA LYS A 230 20.03 -12.45 1.34
C LYS A 230 18.94 -11.42 1.66
N GLY A 231 18.52 -11.38 2.92
CA GLY A 231 17.55 -10.41 3.44
C GLY A 231 16.08 -10.75 3.13
N ILE A 232 15.19 -10.00 3.76
CA ILE A 232 13.73 -10.09 3.64
C ILE A 232 13.15 -8.67 3.56
N LYS A 233 11.82 -8.51 3.64
CA LYS A 233 11.15 -7.20 3.73
C LYS A 233 11.89 -6.25 4.68
N GLY A 234 12.11 -5.01 4.24
CA GLY A 234 12.84 -3.98 4.96
C GLY A 234 14.37 -4.03 4.77
N SER A 235 14.92 -5.03 4.08
CA SER A 235 16.33 -5.02 3.62
C SER A 235 16.46 -4.41 2.23
N THR A 236 17.59 -3.74 1.96
CA THR A 236 17.95 -3.33 0.59
C THR A 236 18.63 -4.44 -0.21
N ASP A 237 18.89 -5.60 0.39
CA ASP A 237 19.45 -6.81 -0.24
C ASP A 237 18.45 -7.53 -1.15
N GLU A 238 18.95 -8.45 -1.98
CA GLU A 238 18.24 -9.13 -3.07
C GLU A 238 16.89 -9.72 -2.61
N GLY A 239 16.86 -10.37 -1.46
CA GLY A 239 15.64 -10.98 -0.92
C GLY A 239 14.61 -9.98 -0.40
N GLY A 240 14.99 -8.72 -0.20
CA GLY A 240 14.08 -7.63 0.15
C GLY A 240 13.53 -6.86 -1.05
N VAL A 241 14.25 -6.85 -2.18
CA VAL A 241 13.96 -5.97 -3.33
C VAL A 241 13.70 -6.69 -4.65
N ARG A 242 14.10 -7.94 -4.83
CA ARG A 242 13.81 -8.69 -6.06
C ARG A 242 12.39 -9.23 -5.99
N SER A 243 11.63 -9.00 -7.06
CA SER A 243 10.22 -9.39 -7.17
C SER A 243 9.99 -10.08 -8.52
N PRO A 244 9.08 -11.07 -8.61
CA PRO A 244 8.65 -11.56 -9.91
C PRO A 244 7.97 -10.42 -10.68
N LEU A 245 8.23 -10.33 -11.99
CA LEU A 245 7.45 -9.52 -12.91
C LEU A 245 7.02 -10.40 -14.09
N LEU A 246 5.71 -10.49 -14.28
CA LEU A 246 5.09 -11.19 -15.40
C LEU A 246 4.25 -10.18 -16.19
N ILE A 247 4.42 -10.15 -17.51
CA ILE A 247 3.65 -9.30 -18.40
C ILE A 247 3.08 -10.15 -19.52
N ARG A 248 1.76 -10.08 -19.72
CA ARG A 248 1.03 -10.80 -20.75
C ARG A 248 0.28 -9.82 -21.64
N TRP A 249 0.43 -9.98 -22.94
CA TRP A 249 -0.42 -9.34 -23.96
C TRP A 249 -0.57 -10.32 -25.12
N LYS A 250 -1.69 -11.06 -25.13
CA LYS A 250 -1.86 -12.27 -25.94
C LYS A 250 -1.81 -11.93 -27.44
N GLY A 251 -0.93 -12.61 -28.17
CA GLY A 251 -0.70 -12.37 -29.60
C GLY A 251 0.23 -11.20 -29.93
N THR A 252 0.71 -10.46 -28.93
CA THR A 252 1.64 -9.33 -29.10
C THR A 252 2.99 -9.59 -28.45
N ILE A 253 2.99 -9.96 -27.17
CA ILE A 253 4.22 -10.35 -26.46
C ILE A 253 4.48 -11.84 -26.74
N PRO A 254 5.71 -12.23 -27.17
CA PRO A 254 6.05 -13.62 -27.39
C PRO A 254 5.83 -14.48 -26.14
N GLU A 255 5.18 -15.64 -26.33
CA GLU A 255 4.91 -16.58 -25.25
C GLU A 255 6.21 -17.20 -24.71
N GLY A 256 6.29 -17.35 -23.39
CA GLY A 256 7.43 -17.96 -22.70
C GLY A 256 8.71 -17.13 -22.74
N LYS A 257 8.65 -15.84 -23.10
CA LYS A 257 9.84 -14.98 -23.20
C LYS A 257 10.45 -14.72 -21.81
N THR A 258 11.72 -15.05 -21.64
CA THR A 258 12.48 -14.72 -20.42
C THR A 258 13.41 -13.56 -20.70
N ILE A 259 13.33 -12.51 -19.88
CA ILE A 259 14.11 -11.28 -20.04
C ILE A 259 15.14 -11.21 -18.90
N PRO A 260 16.45 -11.36 -19.20
CA PRO A 260 17.50 -11.35 -18.18
C PRO A 260 17.93 -9.95 -17.73
N GLN A 261 17.58 -8.91 -18.50
CA GLN A 261 17.94 -7.52 -18.23
C GLN A 261 17.31 -7.02 -16.92
N ILE A 262 18.06 -6.19 -16.19
CA ILE A 262 17.53 -5.56 -14.98
C ILE A 262 16.43 -4.54 -15.32
N ALA A 263 15.35 -4.59 -14.53
CA ALA A 263 14.22 -3.67 -14.59
C ALA A 263 13.75 -3.32 -13.17
N GLY A 264 13.02 -2.22 -13.01
CA GLY A 264 12.45 -1.81 -11.73
C GLY A 264 11.00 -1.35 -11.84
N ALA A 265 10.29 -1.23 -10.71
CA ALA A 265 8.90 -0.75 -10.68
C ALA A 265 8.73 0.62 -11.35
N ILE A 266 9.75 1.48 -11.26
CA ILE A 266 9.82 2.78 -11.98
C ILE A 266 9.67 2.64 -13.50
N ASP A 267 9.99 1.50 -14.08
CA ASP A 267 9.91 1.27 -15.52
C ASP A 267 8.46 0.98 -15.98
N LEU A 268 7.55 0.63 -15.07
CA LEU A 268 6.21 0.19 -15.44
C LEU A 268 5.31 1.33 -15.97
N LEU A 269 5.36 2.53 -15.38
CA LEU A 269 4.62 3.67 -15.92
C LEU A 269 4.98 3.94 -17.40
N PRO A 270 6.26 4.23 -17.76
CA PRO A 270 6.60 4.53 -19.15
C PRO A 270 6.33 3.35 -20.08
N THR A 271 6.48 2.11 -19.59
CA THR A 271 6.16 0.90 -20.36
C THR A 271 4.67 0.84 -20.71
N LEU A 272 3.79 1.00 -19.72
CA LEU A 272 2.35 0.87 -19.90
C LEU A 272 1.80 2.00 -20.78
N THR A 273 2.25 3.23 -20.58
CA THR A 273 1.85 4.36 -21.44
C THR A 273 2.29 4.13 -22.88
N GLU A 274 3.52 3.65 -23.11
CA GLU A 274 4.01 3.43 -24.47
C GLU A 274 3.34 2.24 -25.17
N LEU A 275 3.09 1.13 -24.45
CA LEU A 275 2.40 -0.04 -25.01
C LEU A 275 0.94 0.29 -25.38
N ALA A 276 0.27 1.12 -24.58
CA ALA A 276 -1.12 1.52 -24.81
C ALA A 276 -1.26 2.73 -25.75
N GLY A 277 -0.15 3.34 -26.20
CA GLY A 277 -0.20 4.58 -26.99
C GLY A 277 -0.76 5.78 -26.21
N VAL A 278 -0.72 5.73 -24.88
CA VAL A 278 -1.19 6.78 -23.98
C VAL A 278 -0.08 7.82 -23.80
N PRO A 279 -0.33 9.11 -24.03
CA PRO A 279 0.64 10.16 -23.74
C PRO A 279 0.95 10.20 -22.24
N ARG A 280 2.24 10.30 -21.91
CA ARG A 280 2.63 10.66 -20.55
C ARG A 280 2.16 12.08 -20.25
N ILE A 281 1.72 12.30 -19.02
CA ILE A 281 1.42 13.63 -18.48
C ILE A 281 2.37 13.96 -17.32
N GLY A 282 2.56 15.25 -17.09
CA GLY A 282 3.58 15.79 -16.19
C GLY A 282 4.87 16.15 -16.92
N ASP A 283 5.62 17.10 -16.36
CA ASP A 283 6.84 17.69 -16.92
C ASP A 283 8.12 17.07 -16.32
N LYS A 284 8.03 16.56 -15.09
CA LYS A 284 9.12 15.91 -14.35
C LYS A 284 9.76 14.75 -15.11
N GLU A 285 11.08 14.69 -15.11
CA GLU A 285 11.83 13.58 -15.70
C GLU A 285 11.58 12.26 -14.95
N LEU A 286 11.37 11.19 -15.71
CA LEU A 286 11.23 9.83 -15.18
C LEU A 286 12.61 9.24 -14.86
N ASP A 287 12.70 8.47 -13.78
CA ASP A 287 13.89 7.64 -13.51
C ASP A 287 13.79 6.29 -14.24
N GLY A 288 12.57 5.85 -14.55
CA GLY A 288 12.29 4.63 -15.30
C GLY A 288 12.45 4.77 -16.81
N LYS A 289 12.57 3.63 -17.49
CA LYS A 289 12.63 3.49 -18.94
C LYS A 289 11.58 2.49 -19.40
N SER A 290 10.94 2.74 -20.54
CA SER A 290 10.00 1.78 -21.10
C SER A 290 10.70 0.45 -21.43
N LEU A 291 10.10 -0.65 -20.98
CA LEU A 291 10.55 -2.03 -21.23
C LEU A 291 10.03 -2.57 -22.56
N LYS A 292 9.26 -1.79 -23.33
CA LYS A 292 8.68 -2.23 -24.61
C LYS A 292 9.71 -2.83 -25.58
N PRO A 293 10.92 -2.27 -25.77
CA PRO A 293 11.94 -2.92 -26.60
C PRO A 293 12.28 -4.33 -26.11
N LEU A 294 12.47 -4.49 -24.78
CA LEU A 294 12.74 -5.81 -24.19
C LEU A 294 11.58 -6.79 -24.38
N LEU A 295 10.35 -6.29 -24.41
CA LEU A 295 9.15 -7.10 -24.59
C LEU A 295 8.95 -7.53 -26.05
N LEU A 296 9.11 -6.62 -27.00
CA LEU A 296 8.66 -6.82 -28.40
C LEU A 296 9.79 -7.06 -29.39
N GLU A 297 11.01 -6.60 -29.13
CA GLU A 297 12.13 -6.77 -30.05
C GLU A 297 12.89 -8.06 -29.79
N VAL A 298 13.54 -8.59 -30.82
CA VAL A 298 14.38 -9.80 -30.75
C VAL A 298 15.75 -9.45 -30.16
N GLU A 299 16.35 -8.36 -30.63
CA GLU A 299 17.67 -7.87 -30.21
C GLU A 299 17.59 -6.39 -29.80
N PRO A 300 16.94 -6.07 -28.67
CA PRO A 300 16.77 -4.70 -28.25
C PRO A 300 18.10 -4.05 -27.91
N ALA A 301 18.31 -2.84 -28.41
CA ALA A 301 19.42 -1.98 -27.99
C ALA A 301 19.17 -1.43 -26.57
N TRP A 302 19.34 -2.27 -25.55
CA TRP A 302 19.11 -1.90 -24.16
C TRP A 302 20.34 -1.25 -23.52
N PRO A 303 20.25 0.00 -23.06
CA PRO A 303 21.42 0.70 -22.51
C PRO A 303 21.84 0.12 -21.16
N LYS A 304 23.15 0.14 -20.91
CA LYS A 304 23.68 -0.08 -19.55
C LYS A 304 23.04 0.93 -18.59
N ARG A 305 22.64 0.47 -17.41
CA ARG A 305 22.00 1.30 -16.39
C ARG A 305 22.36 0.82 -14.99
N MET A 306 22.11 1.70 -14.03
CA MET A 306 22.13 1.39 -12.61
C MET A 306 20.71 1.49 -12.04
N LEU A 307 20.42 0.65 -11.05
CA LEU A 307 19.21 0.75 -10.23
C LEU A 307 19.62 0.93 -8.77
N PHE A 308 18.92 1.81 -8.07
CA PHE A 308 19.16 2.13 -6.66
C PHE A 308 18.02 1.59 -5.81
N SER A 309 18.33 1.11 -4.61
CA SER A 309 17.34 0.76 -3.60
C SER A 309 17.64 1.53 -2.33
N PHE A 310 16.62 2.15 -1.73
CA PHE A 310 16.75 2.96 -0.53
C PHE A 310 15.71 2.61 0.51
N TRP A 311 16.15 2.45 1.75
CA TRP A 311 15.24 2.35 2.89
C TRP A 311 15.95 2.65 4.20
N ASN A 312 15.37 3.55 5.00
CA ASN A 312 15.90 3.93 6.31
C ASN A 312 17.41 4.29 6.26
N LYS A 313 17.77 5.25 5.39
CA LYS A 313 19.16 5.74 5.17
C LYS A 313 20.14 4.74 4.54
N ARG A 314 19.74 3.47 4.38
CA ARG A 314 20.53 2.45 3.65
C ARG A 314 20.27 2.60 2.16
N VAL A 315 21.35 2.61 1.38
CA VAL A 315 21.31 2.69 -0.07
C VAL A 315 22.13 1.53 -0.61
N SER A 316 21.62 0.88 -1.63
CA SER A 316 22.39 -0.06 -2.42
C SER A 316 22.23 0.24 -3.90
N VAL A 317 23.20 -0.19 -4.71
CA VAL A 317 23.22 0.07 -6.15
C VAL A 317 23.54 -1.23 -6.88
N ARG A 318 22.90 -1.43 -8.04
CA ARG A 318 23.18 -2.55 -8.92
C ARG A 318 23.35 -2.10 -10.37
N THR A 319 24.16 -2.86 -11.08
CA THR A 319 24.23 -2.91 -12.55
C THR A 319 23.66 -4.26 -13.00
N GLN A 320 23.78 -4.59 -14.29
CA GLN A 320 23.39 -5.90 -14.80
C GLN A 320 24.16 -7.06 -14.13
N ARG A 321 25.44 -6.84 -13.79
CA ARG A 321 26.33 -7.89 -13.25
C ARG A 321 26.63 -7.70 -11.77
N TYR A 322 27.01 -6.49 -11.36
CA TYR A 322 27.49 -6.23 -10.01
C TYR A 322 26.46 -5.50 -9.16
N ARG A 323 26.48 -5.79 -7.86
CA ARG A 323 25.70 -5.10 -6.85
C ARG A 323 26.59 -4.72 -5.67
N MET A 324 26.44 -3.50 -5.17
CA MET A 324 27.01 -3.09 -3.89
C MET A 324 25.91 -2.86 -2.86
N ASP A 325 26.08 -3.46 -1.68
CA ASP A 325 25.16 -3.31 -0.54
C ASP A 325 25.40 -2.01 0.25
N ASP A 326 24.60 -1.78 1.29
CA ASP A 326 24.68 -0.56 2.10
C ASP A 326 25.90 -0.51 3.03
N GLN A 327 26.66 -1.60 3.12
CA GLN A 327 27.91 -1.70 3.89
C GLN A 327 29.16 -1.54 3.00
N GLY A 328 28.99 -1.45 1.68
CA GLY A 328 30.09 -1.32 0.72
C GLY A 328 30.65 -2.64 0.22
N ASN A 329 30.04 -3.78 0.55
CA ASN A 329 30.43 -5.08 -0.03
C ASN A 329 29.95 -5.15 -1.47
N LEU A 330 30.76 -5.73 -2.35
CA LEU A 330 30.45 -5.88 -3.78
C LEU A 330 30.22 -7.35 -4.11
N TYR A 331 29.15 -7.65 -4.83
CA TYR A 331 28.77 -9.01 -5.24
C TYR A 331 28.65 -9.10 -6.76
N ASP A 332 29.14 -10.20 -7.34
CA ASP A 332 28.87 -10.55 -8.74
C ASP A 332 27.56 -11.34 -8.81
N MET A 333 26.46 -10.68 -9.14
CA MET A 333 25.11 -11.24 -9.14
C MET A 333 24.86 -12.25 -10.27
N THR A 334 25.84 -12.50 -11.15
CA THR A 334 25.77 -13.59 -12.13
C THR A 334 26.30 -14.88 -11.53
N LEU A 335 27.32 -14.80 -10.68
CA LEU A 335 27.96 -15.95 -10.05
C LEU A 335 27.49 -16.20 -8.61
N ASP A 336 27.01 -15.16 -7.94
CA ASP A 336 26.60 -15.15 -6.53
C ASP A 336 25.28 -14.37 -6.35
N PRO A 337 24.15 -14.90 -6.86
CA PRO A 337 22.85 -14.25 -6.69
C PRO A 337 22.36 -14.23 -5.23
N GLU A 338 22.99 -15.04 -4.35
CA GLU A 338 22.66 -15.15 -2.93
C GLU A 338 23.42 -14.14 -2.05
N GLN A 339 24.36 -13.37 -2.62
CA GLN A 339 25.20 -12.39 -1.92
C GLN A 339 26.06 -12.98 -0.78
N LYS A 340 26.73 -14.10 -1.04
CA LYS A 340 27.57 -14.80 -0.06
C LYS A 340 29.03 -14.36 -0.05
N ARG A 341 29.57 -13.89 -1.18
CA ARG A 341 31.00 -13.62 -1.35
C ARG A 341 31.23 -12.17 -1.79
N ASP A 342 31.80 -11.38 -0.89
CA ASP A 342 32.32 -10.06 -1.23
C ASP A 342 33.52 -10.20 -2.19
N VAL A 343 33.46 -9.47 -3.31
CA VAL A 343 34.46 -9.41 -4.37
C VAL A 343 35.01 -7.99 -4.58
N ALA A 344 34.77 -7.06 -3.65
CA ALA A 344 35.18 -5.66 -3.76
C ALA A 344 36.69 -5.51 -3.94
N LYS A 345 37.49 -6.28 -3.19
CA LYS A 345 38.97 -6.24 -3.29
C LYS A 345 39.47 -6.67 -4.67
N GLN A 346 38.87 -7.71 -5.25
CA GLN A 346 39.24 -8.24 -6.57
C GLN A 346 38.74 -7.34 -7.71
N ASN A 347 37.72 -6.51 -7.46
CA ASN A 347 37.10 -5.63 -8.46
C ASN A 347 37.12 -4.17 -7.97
N ALA A 348 38.27 -3.70 -7.47
CA ALA A 348 38.39 -2.41 -6.80
C ALA A 348 37.92 -1.21 -7.66
N GLY A 349 38.16 -1.25 -8.98
CA GLY A 349 37.66 -0.22 -9.91
C GLY A 349 36.13 -0.14 -9.93
N THR A 350 35.45 -1.28 -10.09
CA THR A 350 33.98 -1.37 -10.04
C THR A 350 33.43 -0.94 -8.69
N ALA A 351 34.07 -1.35 -7.59
CA ALA A 351 33.65 -0.94 -6.25
C ALA A 351 33.75 0.59 -6.07
N ALA A 352 34.85 1.21 -6.53
CA ALA A 352 35.04 2.65 -6.48
C ALA A 352 34.00 3.40 -7.34
N GLU A 353 33.77 2.96 -8.57
CA GLU A 353 32.77 3.53 -9.49
C GLU A 353 31.37 3.51 -8.88
N LEU A 354 30.91 2.34 -8.43
CA LEU A 354 29.59 2.20 -7.84
C LEU A 354 29.45 3.00 -6.53
N ASN A 355 30.53 3.15 -5.75
CA ASN A 355 30.47 3.89 -4.50
C ASN A 355 30.34 5.39 -4.80
N GLN A 356 31.07 5.88 -5.80
CA GLN A 356 30.94 7.24 -6.29
C GLN A 356 29.49 7.54 -6.72
N HIS A 357 28.88 6.67 -7.53
CA HIS A 357 27.48 6.82 -7.95
C HIS A 357 26.50 6.76 -6.77
N LEU A 358 26.75 5.88 -5.80
CA LEU A 358 25.94 5.76 -4.59
C LEU A 358 25.99 7.05 -3.75
N GLN A 359 27.18 7.66 -3.58
CA GLN A 359 27.31 8.94 -2.88
C GLN A 359 26.64 10.08 -3.63
N GLN A 360 26.80 10.15 -4.96
CA GLN A 360 26.10 11.14 -5.79
C GLN A 360 24.59 11.01 -5.65
N TRP A 361 24.06 9.78 -5.73
CA TRP A 361 22.63 9.54 -5.58
C TRP A 361 22.12 9.93 -4.19
N LYS A 362 22.88 9.62 -3.12
CA LYS A 362 22.57 10.10 -1.75
C LYS A 362 22.49 11.62 -1.66
N GLN A 363 23.36 12.36 -2.35
CA GLN A 363 23.30 13.82 -2.39
C GLN A 363 22.02 14.32 -3.08
N THR A 364 21.54 13.62 -4.12
CA THR A 364 20.25 13.95 -4.74
C THR A 364 19.06 13.74 -3.80
N LEU A 365 19.23 12.91 -2.75
CA LEU A 365 18.22 12.69 -1.71
C LEU A 365 18.31 13.67 -0.53
N ALA A 366 19.44 14.36 -0.36
CA ALA A 366 19.76 15.15 0.84
C ALA A 366 18.90 16.43 1.02
N ALA A 367 17.85 16.59 0.21
CA ALA A 367 16.90 17.70 0.28
C ALA A 367 15.56 17.31 0.96
N ALA A 368 15.43 16.10 1.51
CA ALA A 368 14.21 15.68 2.20
C ALA A 368 14.01 16.48 3.50
N ARG A 369 13.14 17.49 3.44
CA ARG A 369 12.66 18.22 4.62
C ARG A 369 11.83 17.28 5.51
N PRO A 370 11.80 17.50 6.84
CA PRO A 370 10.79 16.89 7.69
C PRO A 370 9.40 17.11 7.06
N ASP A 371 8.61 16.04 6.95
CA ASP A 371 7.26 16.16 6.42
C ASP A 371 6.34 16.73 7.50
N ASP A 372 6.16 18.06 7.48
CA ASP A 372 5.26 18.80 8.37
C ASP A 372 3.89 19.07 7.71
N ARG A 373 3.57 18.41 6.58
CA ARG A 373 2.33 18.67 5.85
C ARG A 373 1.13 18.29 6.73
N PRO A 374 0.17 19.21 6.95
CA PRO A 374 -1.06 18.88 7.67
C PRO A 374 -1.94 17.90 6.88
N PHE A 375 -2.91 17.28 7.55
CA PHE A 375 -3.94 16.48 6.88
C PHE A 375 -5.00 17.41 6.26
N PRO A 376 -5.24 17.33 4.94
CA PRO A 376 -6.24 18.17 4.30
C PRO A 376 -7.65 17.75 4.73
N VAL A 377 -8.49 18.75 5.01
CA VAL A 377 -9.90 18.58 5.38
C VAL A 377 -10.78 19.40 4.46
N GLY A 378 -11.81 18.76 3.90
CA GLY A 378 -12.86 19.47 3.14
C GLY A 378 -12.43 20.01 1.78
N HIS A 379 -11.62 19.26 1.02
CA HIS A 379 -11.23 19.63 -0.35
C HIS A 379 -12.45 19.90 -1.26
N PRO A 380 -12.53 20.98 -2.06
CA PRO A 380 -13.73 21.33 -2.83
C PRO A 380 -14.24 20.22 -3.76
N ASP A 381 -13.36 19.44 -4.36
CA ASP A 381 -13.75 18.36 -5.29
C ASP A 381 -14.14 17.04 -4.60
N PHE A 382 -14.06 16.96 -3.27
CA PHE A 382 -14.33 15.71 -2.55
C PHE A 382 -15.08 15.93 -1.24
N ARG A 383 -16.13 15.14 -1.01
CA ARG A 383 -17.07 15.38 0.09
C ARG A 383 -16.60 14.81 1.43
N TYR A 384 -15.88 13.70 1.40
CA TYR A 384 -15.52 12.93 2.60
C TYR A 384 -14.10 13.22 3.06
N THR A 385 -13.88 13.24 4.37
CA THR A 385 -12.53 13.30 4.95
C THR A 385 -12.48 12.36 6.15
N GLN A 386 -11.65 11.32 6.04
CA GLN A 386 -11.39 10.41 7.15
C GLN A 386 -10.12 10.84 7.88
N LEU A 387 -10.18 10.93 9.20
CA LEU A 387 -9.05 11.15 10.11
C LEU A 387 -8.92 9.91 11.02
N PRO A 388 -8.14 8.90 10.60
CA PRO A 388 -8.04 7.64 11.32
C PRO A 388 -7.18 7.74 12.58
N ALA A 389 -7.40 6.82 13.52
CA ALA A 389 -6.59 6.69 14.74
C ALA A 389 -5.09 6.52 14.48
N ARG A 390 -4.69 5.96 13.33
CA ARG A 390 -3.28 5.83 12.95
C ARG A 390 -2.57 7.17 12.75
N ASP A 391 -3.33 8.19 12.38
CA ASP A 391 -2.86 9.54 12.05
C ASP A 391 -3.05 10.50 13.24
N GLY A 392 -3.91 10.14 14.20
CA GLY A 392 -4.14 10.93 15.42
C GLY A 392 -3.04 10.76 16.45
N ILE A 393 -2.73 11.83 17.16
CA ILE A 393 -1.80 11.85 18.29
C ILE A 393 -2.62 11.73 19.58
N PRO A 394 -2.53 10.62 20.30
CA PRO A 394 -3.17 10.48 21.60
C PRO A 394 -2.36 11.20 22.68
N HIS A 395 -3.06 11.81 23.64
CA HIS A 395 -2.51 12.50 24.80
C HIS A 395 -3.11 11.96 26.10
N GLY A 396 -2.40 12.15 27.20
CA GLY A 396 -2.80 11.63 28.51
C GLY A 396 -2.68 10.11 28.57
N HIS A 397 -3.74 9.43 29.02
CA HIS A 397 -3.77 7.98 29.18
C HIS A 397 -4.16 7.25 27.88
N ILE A 398 -4.60 7.97 26.84
CA ILE A 398 -5.02 7.33 25.59
C ILE A 398 -3.84 6.62 24.95
N VAL A 399 -4.05 5.36 24.60
CA VAL A 399 -3.06 4.54 23.89
C VAL A 399 -3.64 3.93 22.64
N ARG A 400 -2.76 3.50 21.73
CA ARG A 400 -3.15 2.66 20.60
C ARG A 400 -3.31 1.23 21.06
N SER A 401 -4.29 0.53 20.48
CA SER A 401 -4.55 -0.90 20.70
C SER A 401 -3.40 -1.83 20.27
N SER A 402 -2.42 -1.31 19.51
CA SER A 402 -1.19 -2.00 19.13
C SER A 402 -0.06 -0.99 18.95
N ILE A 403 1.19 -1.44 19.10
CA ILE A 403 2.38 -0.65 18.75
C ILE A 403 2.46 -0.33 17.26
N HIS A 404 1.76 -1.09 16.42
CA HIS A 404 1.66 -0.85 14.99
C HIS A 404 0.48 0.08 14.71
N PRO A 405 0.71 1.33 14.25
CA PRO A 405 -0.39 2.29 14.08
C PRO A 405 -1.39 1.88 12.99
N ASN A 406 -0.92 1.21 11.94
CA ASN A 406 -1.79 0.77 10.85
C ASN A 406 -2.85 -0.20 11.39
N CYS A 407 -4.12 0.15 11.18
CA CYS A 407 -5.29 -0.59 11.66
C CYS A 407 -5.51 -0.63 13.19
N SER A 408 -4.75 0.13 14.00
CA SER A 408 -5.05 0.29 15.43
C SER A 408 -6.27 1.20 15.68
N PHE A 409 -6.84 1.14 16.87
CA PHE A 409 -7.79 2.10 17.40
C PHE A 409 -7.21 2.74 18.68
N LEU A 410 -7.80 3.85 19.12
CA LEU A 410 -7.44 4.51 20.38
C LEU A 410 -8.34 4.00 21.50
N THR A 411 -7.76 3.74 22.67
CA THR A 411 -8.42 3.17 23.85
C THR A 411 -7.84 3.79 25.12
N GLN A 412 -8.33 3.40 26.29
CA GLN A 412 -7.95 3.95 27.60
C GLN A 412 -8.19 5.47 27.70
N TRP A 413 -9.31 5.93 27.14
CA TRP A 413 -9.76 7.30 27.33
C TRP A 413 -10.56 7.41 28.63
N THR A 414 -9.90 7.81 29.72
CA THR A 414 -10.43 7.68 31.08
C THR A 414 -10.40 8.98 31.90
N SER A 415 -9.71 10.02 31.42
CA SER A 415 -9.64 11.32 32.08
C SER A 415 -10.23 12.45 31.23
N LEU A 416 -10.68 13.53 31.89
CA LEU A 416 -11.06 14.79 31.24
C LEU A 416 -9.84 15.55 30.67
N ASP A 417 -8.63 15.23 31.14
CA ASP A 417 -7.37 15.76 30.60
C ASP A 417 -6.88 15.00 29.35
N ASP A 418 -7.52 13.85 29.04
CA ASP A 418 -7.17 13.05 27.87
C ASP A 418 -7.83 13.61 26.60
N PHE A 419 -7.07 13.67 25.52
CA PHE A 419 -7.56 14.12 24.22
C PHE A 419 -6.80 13.50 23.05
N VAL A 420 -7.39 13.58 21.87
CA VAL A 420 -6.77 13.18 20.61
C VAL A 420 -6.67 14.39 19.69
N SER A 421 -5.53 14.53 19.01
CA SER A 421 -5.29 15.66 18.11
C SER A 421 -4.82 15.24 16.73
N TRP A 422 -5.16 16.07 15.73
CA TRP A 422 -4.67 15.98 14.35
C TRP A 422 -4.23 17.37 13.89
N GLU A 423 -3.05 17.47 13.29
CA GLU A 423 -2.64 18.68 12.57
C GLU A 423 -3.33 18.70 11.20
N ILE A 424 -4.28 19.61 11.01
CA ILE A 424 -5.11 19.68 9.81
C ILE A 424 -4.98 21.01 9.08
N GLU A 425 -5.37 21.00 7.81
CA GLU A 425 -5.62 22.20 7.01
C GLU A 425 -7.01 22.09 6.39
N VAL A 426 -7.93 22.94 6.84
CA VAL A 426 -9.26 23.07 6.26
C VAL A 426 -9.11 23.83 4.95
N LEU A 427 -9.43 23.18 3.84
CA LEU A 427 -9.25 23.73 2.49
C LEU A 427 -10.44 24.58 2.03
N THR A 428 -11.64 24.29 2.55
CA THR A 428 -12.89 24.99 2.21
C THR A 428 -13.60 25.41 3.49
N THR A 429 -13.92 26.70 3.64
CA THR A 429 -14.81 27.14 4.73
C THR A 429 -16.21 26.55 4.52
N GLY A 430 -16.82 25.97 5.55
CA GLY A 430 -18.17 25.42 5.42
C GLY A 430 -18.66 24.66 6.64
N GLU A 431 -19.85 24.07 6.49
CA GLU A 431 -20.45 23.16 7.47
C GLU A 431 -19.99 21.72 7.19
N TYR A 432 -19.61 21.02 8.26
CA TYR A 432 -19.15 19.65 8.23
C TYR A 432 -19.96 18.81 9.20
N GLN A 433 -20.61 17.77 8.70
CA GLN A 433 -21.18 16.72 9.51
C GLN A 433 -20.04 15.85 10.04
N VAL A 434 -19.98 15.66 11.36
CA VAL A 434 -18.93 14.88 12.03
C VAL A 434 -19.50 13.58 12.57
N GLU A 435 -18.80 12.48 12.29
CA GLU A 435 -19.08 11.17 12.87
C GLU A 435 -17.82 10.60 13.52
N ALA A 436 -17.95 10.06 14.74
CA ALA A 436 -16.90 9.28 15.39
C ALA A 436 -17.21 7.79 15.26
N PHE A 437 -16.30 7.01 14.68
CA PHE A 437 -16.45 5.56 14.63
C PHE A 437 -15.98 4.97 15.96
N TYR A 438 -16.92 4.49 16.76
CA TYR A 438 -16.70 4.22 18.17
C TYR A 438 -17.16 2.83 18.65
N THR A 439 -16.64 2.41 19.79
CA THR A 439 -17.25 1.41 20.68
C THR A 439 -17.31 1.95 22.11
N CYS A 440 -18.35 1.62 22.86
CA CYS A 440 -18.57 2.06 24.25
C CYS A 440 -19.42 1.01 25.00
N PRO A 441 -18.96 0.47 26.15
CA PRO A 441 -19.76 -0.39 27.01
C PRO A 441 -21.00 0.30 27.57
N GLY A 442 -22.07 -0.47 27.79
CA GLY A 442 -23.34 0.08 28.28
C GLY A 442 -23.24 0.85 29.61
N LYS A 443 -22.33 0.44 30.50
CA LYS A 443 -22.06 1.11 31.78
C LYS A 443 -21.36 2.47 31.64
N ASP A 444 -20.74 2.73 30.48
CA ASP A 444 -19.92 3.92 30.19
C ASP A 444 -20.65 4.90 29.26
N VAL A 445 -21.88 4.59 28.85
CA VAL A 445 -22.74 5.48 28.06
C VAL A 445 -23.04 6.77 28.82
N GLY A 446 -23.09 7.88 28.10
CA GLY A 446 -23.41 9.20 28.64
C GLY A 446 -22.23 10.17 28.65
N SER A 447 -21.02 9.74 28.29
CA SER A 447 -19.89 10.65 28.13
C SER A 447 -20.17 11.70 27.05
N THR A 448 -19.75 12.94 27.30
CA THR A 448 -19.88 14.07 26.38
C THR A 448 -18.48 14.45 25.88
N VAL A 449 -18.32 14.54 24.57
CA VAL A 449 -17.07 14.94 23.90
C VAL A 449 -17.22 16.28 23.21
N GLU A 450 -16.13 17.04 23.15
CA GLU A 450 -16.03 18.30 22.43
C GLU A 450 -14.95 18.20 21.35
N LEU A 451 -15.33 18.44 20.10
CA LEU A 451 -14.40 18.66 18.99
C LEU A 451 -14.16 20.16 18.87
N SER A 452 -12.91 20.58 18.72
CA SER A 452 -12.54 21.99 18.60
C SER A 452 -11.51 22.23 17.49
N PHE A 453 -11.64 23.36 16.80
CA PHE A 453 -10.69 23.83 15.80
C PHE A 453 -10.76 25.36 15.68
N ASN A 454 -9.66 26.05 15.92
CA ASN A 454 -9.54 27.51 15.75
C ASN A 454 -10.72 28.32 16.36
N GLY A 455 -11.15 27.96 17.57
CA GLY A 455 -12.24 28.63 18.30
C GLY A 455 -13.66 28.15 17.97
N GLN A 456 -13.83 27.31 16.95
CA GLN A 456 -15.09 26.63 16.66
C GLN A 456 -15.18 25.34 17.49
N THR A 457 -16.36 25.03 18.03
CA THR A 457 -16.58 23.83 18.84
C THR A 457 -17.85 23.08 18.43
N LEU A 458 -17.84 21.77 18.66
CA LEU A 458 -18.99 20.87 18.50
C LEU A 458 -19.00 19.90 19.67
N ARG A 459 -20.16 19.79 20.34
CA ARG A 459 -20.36 18.84 21.43
C ARG A 459 -21.25 17.70 20.97
N GLY A 460 -20.82 16.48 21.23
CA GLY A 460 -21.60 15.27 20.99
C GLY A 460 -21.65 14.40 22.24
N LYS A 461 -22.77 13.71 22.45
CA LYS A 461 -22.97 12.80 23.58
C LYS A 461 -23.06 11.36 23.08
N ILE A 462 -22.40 10.45 23.78
CA ILE A 462 -22.56 9.01 23.55
C ILE A 462 -23.89 8.58 24.17
N THR A 463 -24.89 8.30 23.33
CA THR A 463 -26.25 7.96 23.77
C THR A 463 -26.56 6.47 23.69
N GLU A 464 -25.80 5.72 22.88
CA GLU A 464 -26.02 4.30 22.63
C GLU A 464 -24.76 3.50 22.95
N ALA A 465 -24.96 2.32 23.55
CA ALA A 465 -23.89 1.36 23.75
C ALA A 465 -23.52 0.69 22.41
N ASN A 466 -22.23 0.48 22.19
CA ASN A 466 -21.73 -0.36 21.11
C ASN A 466 -20.47 -1.08 21.62
N ASP A 467 -20.61 -2.27 22.19
CA ASP A 467 -19.50 -2.99 22.81
C ASP A 467 -19.32 -4.39 22.22
N PRO A 468 -18.99 -4.48 20.92
CA PRO A 468 -18.68 -5.76 20.32
C PRO A 468 -17.34 -6.28 20.86
N PRO A 469 -17.17 -7.60 21.00
CA PRO A 469 -15.89 -8.18 21.36
C PRO A 469 -14.84 -7.89 20.27
N LEU A 470 -13.57 -8.05 20.63
CA LEU A 470 -12.52 -8.14 19.61
C LEU A 470 -12.79 -9.34 18.70
N ARG A 471 -12.52 -9.15 17.40
CA ARG A 471 -12.67 -10.19 16.37
C ARG A 471 -11.42 -10.35 15.52
N GLY A 472 -11.35 -11.44 14.76
CA GLY A 472 -10.25 -11.78 13.86
C GLY A 472 -9.39 -12.93 14.37
N ALA A 473 -9.32 -13.15 15.69
CA ALA A 473 -8.48 -14.19 16.31
C ALA A 473 -8.88 -15.61 15.89
N GLN A 474 -10.17 -15.86 15.68
CA GLN A 474 -10.66 -17.18 15.25
C GLN A 474 -10.27 -17.51 13.81
N GLN A 475 -10.00 -16.49 12.99
CA GLN A 475 -9.59 -16.65 11.59
C GLN A 475 -8.07 -16.68 11.42
N ASP A 476 -7.31 -16.41 12.48
CA ASP A 476 -5.85 -16.46 12.45
C ASP A 476 -5.33 -17.89 12.42
N ARG A 477 -4.43 -18.14 11.47
CA ARG A 477 -3.68 -19.41 11.42
C ARG A 477 -2.45 -19.40 12.30
N VAL A 478 -1.93 -18.22 12.62
CA VAL A 478 -0.91 -18.02 13.66
C VAL A 478 -1.23 -16.80 14.51
N PRO A 479 -0.84 -16.79 15.80
CA PRO A 479 -0.99 -15.61 16.64
C PRO A 479 -0.35 -14.37 16.01
N ARG A 480 -1.10 -13.27 15.99
CA ARG A 480 -0.65 -11.99 15.43
C ARG A 480 -0.08 -11.07 16.51
N THR A 481 0.74 -10.10 16.08
CA THR A 481 1.20 -8.98 16.93
C THR A 481 0.48 -7.66 16.61
N GLU A 482 -0.18 -7.61 15.46
CA GLU A 482 -1.01 -6.48 15.05
C GLU A 482 -2.31 -6.39 15.85
N SER A 483 -2.95 -5.23 15.79
CA SER A 483 -4.24 -5.03 16.47
C SER A 483 -5.30 -5.99 15.94
N TYR A 484 -6.07 -6.57 16.85
CA TYR A 484 -7.42 -7.05 16.54
C TYR A 484 -8.34 -5.87 16.24
N VAL A 485 -9.52 -6.14 15.70
CA VAL A 485 -10.51 -5.10 15.37
C VAL A 485 -11.80 -5.32 16.16
N LYS A 486 -12.63 -4.27 16.20
CA LYS A 486 -13.99 -4.29 16.73
C LYS A 486 -14.96 -3.85 15.63
N ASP A 487 -16.23 -4.19 15.77
CA ASP A 487 -17.30 -3.69 14.87
C ASP A 487 -17.68 -2.25 15.27
N PHE A 488 -16.84 -1.28 14.88
CA PHE A 488 -17.08 0.14 15.12
C PHE A 488 -18.32 0.63 14.36
N ARG A 489 -19.09 1.51 15.00
CA ARG A 489 -20.29 2.14 14.41
C ARG A 489 -20.14 3.66 14.40
N PRO A 490 -20.76 4.38 13.45
CA PRO A 490 -20.73 5.84 13.45
C PRO A 490 -21.60 6.40 14.58
N LEU A 491 -21.03 7.28 15.40
CA LEU A 491 -21.73 8.19 16.30
C LEU A 491 -21.81 9.56 15.64
N ASN A 492 -23.01 10.04 15.37
CA ASN A 492 -23.22 11.40 14.88
C ASN A 492 -22.94 12.40 16.01
N LEU A 493 -21.88 13.20 15.88
CA LEU A 493 -21.52 14.24 16.85
C LEU A 493 -22.22 15.57 16.56
N GLY A 494 -22.79 15.74 15.36
CA GLY A 494 -23.46 16.95 14.87
C GLY A 494 -22.67 17.67 13.78
N ARG A 495 -23.01 18.94 13.55
CA ARG A 495 -22.38 19.79 12.52
C ARG A 495 -21.49 20.83 13.16
N ILE A 496 -20.30 21.00 12.59
CA ILE A 496 -19.37 22.06 12.95
C ILE A 496 -19.11 22.93 11.72
N ARG A 497 -19.12 24.25 11.91
CA ARG A 497 -18.56 25.17 10.92
C ARG A 497 -17.05 25.19 11.08
N LEU A 498 -16.31 24.88 10.02
CA LEU A 498 -14.86 25.03 9.97
C LEU A 498 -14.51 26.15 9.01
N ASP A 499 -13.70 27.10 9.47
CA ASP A 499 -13.13 28.14 8.62
C ASP A 499 -11.82 27.63 8.00
N LYS A 500 -11.56 28.03 6.75
CA LYS A 500 -10.33 27.69 6.02
C LYS A 500 -9.11 28.13 6.82
N GLY A 501 -8.14 27.22 6.99
CA GLY A 501 -6.91 27.50 7.72
C GLY A 501 -6.23 26.24 8.22
N ARG A 502 -4.97 26.40 8.66
CA ARG A 502 -4.19 25.37 9.34
C ARG A 502 -4.39 25.47 10.85
N GLY A 503 -4.41 24.35 11.53
CA GLY A 503 -4.47 24.30 12.99
C GLY A 503 -4.59 22.88 13.53
N GLN A 504 -4.63 22.78 14.84
CA GLN A 504 -4.85 21.51 15.53
C GLN A 504 -6.36 21.28 15.70
N LEU A 505 -6.86 20.17 15.14
CA LEU A 505 -8.19 19.65 15.43
C LEU A 505 -8.08 18.77 16.67
N GLU A 506 -8.88 19.05 17.69
CA GLU A 506 -8.79 18.36 18.96
C GLU A 506 -10.14 17.78 19.37
N LEU A 507 -10.15 16.51 19.79
CA LEU A 507 -11.31 15.83 20.36
C LEU A 507 -11.01 15.46 21.81
N ARG A 508 -11.73 16.05 22.75
CA ARG A 508 -11.58 15.85 24.21
C ARG A 508 -12.89 15.47 24.89
N ALA A 509 -12.81 14.90 26.09
CA ALA A 509 -13.98 14.66 26.92
C ALA A 509 -14.25 15.86 27.82
N ILE A 510 -15.52 16.21 27.99
CA ILE A 510 -15.96 17.26 28.93
C ILE A 510 -16.83 16.71 30.06
N GLU A 511 -17.31 15.47 29.93
CA GLU A 511 -18.06 14.75 30.95
C GLU A 511 -17.81 13.25 30.77
N ILE A 512 -17.50 12.54 31.86
CA ILE A 512 -17.32 11.08 31.89
C ILE A 512 -18.12 10.54 33.09
N PRO A 513 -19.40 10.17 32.90
CA PRO A 513 -20.22 9.65 34.00
C PRO A 513 -19.86 8.19 34.36
N GLY A 514 -19.22 7.48 33.44
CA GLY A 514 -18.74 6.11 33.63
C GLY A 514 -17.24 6.04 33.95
N SER A 515 -16.61 4.94 33.54
CA SER A 515 -15.17 4.69 33.75
C SER A 515 -14.29 5.07 32.56
N GLN A 516 -14.88 5.29 31.39
CA GLN A 516 -14.19 5.66 30.16
C GLN A 516 -15.14 6.33 29.16
N VAL A 517 -14.59 6.92 28.11
CA VAL A 517 -15.34 7.61 27.06
C VAL A 517 -15.77 6.62 25.97
N MET A 518 -14.83 6.18 25.13
CA MET A 518 -15.02 5.23 24.03
C MET A 518 -13.68 4.70 23.54
N ASP A 519 -13.70 3.59 22.80
CA ASP A 519 -12.63 3.34 21.83
C ASP A 519 -12.93 4.09 20.53
N LEU A 520 -11.93 4.73 19.95
CA LEU A 520 -12.06 5.55 18.74
C LEU A 520 -11.26 4.95 17.57
N ARG A 521 -11.95 4.65 16.47
CA ARG A 521 -11.33 4.14 15.24
C ARG A 521 -10.92 5.25 14.27
N LEU A 522 -11.81 6.21 14.01
CA LEU A 522 -11.59 7.34 13.14
C LEU A 522 -12.65 8.43 13.36
N LEU A 523 -12.33 9.66 12.97
CA LEU A 523 -13.32 10.69 12.69
C LEU A 523 -13.61 10.73 11.19
N ASN A 524 -14.89 10.88 10.83
CA ASN A 524 -15.33 11.11 9.45
C ASN A 524 -16.01 12.47 9.37
N LEU A 525 -15.50 13.35 8.52
CA LEU A 525 -16.07 14.66 8.24
C LEU A 525 -16.66 14.63 6.85
N THR A 526 -17.95 14.97 6.73
CA THR A 526 -18.67 15.06 5.47
C THR A 526 -19.09 16.49 5.25
N ARG A 527 -18.62 17.13 4.17
CA ARG A 527 -19.07 18.48 3.81
C ARG A 527 -20.57 18.45 3.46
N VAL A 528 -21.34 19.35 4.08
CA VAL A 528 -22.81 19.40 3.96
C VAL A 528 -23.23 20.14 2.71
#